data_AF-A0A966N8Y9-F1
#
_entry.id   AF-A0A966N8Y9-F1
#
_cell.length_a   1.000
_cell.length_b   1.000
_cell.length_c   1.000
_cell.angle_alpha   90.00
_cell.angle_beta   90.00
_cell.angle_gamma   90.00
#
_symmetry.space_group_name_H-M   'P 1'
#
loop_
_entity.id
_entity.type
_entity.pdbx_description
1 polymer ?
#
loop_
_entity_poly.entity_id
_entity_poly.type
_entity_poly.pdbx_seq_one_letter_code
_entity_poly.pdbx_strand_id
1 'polypeptide(L)'
;MRRTAFMAALQDLDVPAVSGPAKVVLNSRTGSVVINQAVQLSPAAVAHGSLTVRIEQTPTTSQPLPFSRGQTTVTTQDTASITDNGKENSLIRVDSGANLDQVVKALNMLGATPQDLISILQALRAAGALRAELEVI
;
A
#
# COMPACT_ATOMS: atom_id res chain seq x y z
N MET A 1 34.41 -32.40 -16.84
CA MET A 1 33.47 -31.48 -17.54
C MET A 1 32.20 -31.13 -16.74
N ARG A 2 31.74 -31.94 -15.77
CA ARG A 2 30.48 -31.67 -15.05
C ARG A 2 30.47 -30.40 -14.19
N ARG A 3 31.62 -30.00 -13.63
CA ARG A 3 31.76 -28.81 -12.79
C ARG A 3 31.70 -27.50 -13.59
N THR A 4 32.25 -27.48 -14.80
CA THR A 4 32.22 -26.31 -15.69
C THR A 4 30.82 -26.05 -16.24
N ALA A 5 30.07 -27.10 -16.58
CA ALA A 5 28.68 -26.96 -16.99
C ALA A 5 27.77 -26.42 -15.87
N PHE A 6 28.02 -26.80 -14.61
CA PHE A 6 27.27 -26.30 -13.46
C PHE A 6 27.56 -24.82 -13.18
N MET A 7 28.80 -24.38 -13.32
CA MET A 7 29.17 -22.96 -13.16
C MET A 7 28.55 -22.08 -14.26
N ALA A 8 28.49 -22.56 -15.51
CA ALA A 8 27.82 -21.85 -16.60
C ALA A 8 26.32 -21.69 -16.35
N ALA A 9 25.66 -22.72 -15.80
CA ALA A 9 24.24 -22.68 -15.45
C ALA A 9 23.92 -21.72 -14.28
N LEU A 10 24.87 -21.51 -13.36
CA LEU A 10 24.72 -20.55 -12.27
C LEU A 10 24.88 -19.09 -12.73
N GLN A 11 25.71 -18.83 -13.73
CA GLN A 11 25.90 -17.48 -14.28
C GLN A 11 24.72 -17.01 -15.14
N ASP A 12 23.97 -17.95 -15.73
CA ASP A 12 22.79 -17.68 -16.56
C ASP A 12 21.50 -17.52 -15.74
N LEU A 13 21.60 -17.58 -14.41
CA LEU A 13 20.44 -17.40 -13.54
C LEU A 13 20.09 -15.91 -13.46
N ASP A 14 19.01 -15.53 -14.14
CA ASP A 14 18.45 -14.18 -14.08
C ASP A 14 17.85 -13.94 -12.68
N VAL A 15 18.60 -13.24 -11.83
CA VAL A 15 18.14 -12.84 -10.49
C VAL A 15 17.39 -11.51 -10.65
N PRO A 16 16.06 -11.49 -10.48
CA PRO A 16 15.31 -10.24 -10.59
C PRO A 16 15.84 -9.25 -9.55
N ALA A 17 16.02 -8.00 -9.97
CA ALA A 17 16.41 -6.92 -9.06
C ALA A 17 15.43 -6.88 -7.89
N VAL A 18 15.94 -7.13 -6.68
CA VAL A 18 15.14 -7.00 -5.47
C VAL A 18 14.78 -5.52 -5.33
N SER A 19 13.48 -5.23 -5.29
CA SER A 19 13.00 -3.86 -5.05
C SER A 19 13.62 -3.34 -3.75
N GLY A 20 14.14 -2.11 -3.78
CA GLY A 20 14.77 -1.49 -2.61
C GLY A 20 13.81 -1.43 -1.41
N PRO A 21 14.32 -1.23 -0.18
CA PRO A 21 13.48 -1.18 1.01
C PRO A 21 12.37 -0.15 0.85
N ALA A 22 11.18 -0.52 1.31
CA ALA A 22 10.02 0.36 1.32
C ALA A 22 10.30 1.58 2.21
N LYS A 23 10.23 2.80 1.65
CA LYS A 23 10.57 4.04 2.35
C LYS A 23 9.55 5.13 2.07
N VAL A 24 9.16 5.82 3.13
CA VAL A 24 8.29 6.99 3.14
C VAL A 24 9.04 8.13 3.81
N VAL A 25 9.19 9.24 3.09
CA VAL A 25 9.80 10.47 3.61
C VAL A 25 8.73 11.56 3.67
N LEU A 26 8.55 12.15 4.84
CA LEU A 26 7.64 13.28 5.04
C LEU A 26 8.39 14.52 5.47
N ASN A 27 8.08 15.66 4.85
CA ASN A 27 8.52 16.95 5.35
C ASN A 27 7.39 17.61 6.15
N SER A 28 7.61 17.80 7.45
CA SER A 28 6.59 18.34 8.36
C SER A 28 6.32 19.83 8.13
N ARG A 29 7.27 20.57 7.55
CA ARG A 29 7.17 22.00 7.27
C ARG A 29 6.47 22.29 5.94
N THR A 30 6.79 21.52 4.88
CA THR A 30 6.25 21.76 3.52
C THR A 30 5.06 20.86 3.18
N GLY A 31 4.79 19.84 3.99
CA GLY A 31 3.76 18.83 3.70
C GLY A 31 4.11 17.93 2.51
N SER A 32 5.36 17.94 2.06
CA SER A 32 5.81 17.11 0.93
C SER A 32 5.96 15.66 1.37
N VAL A 33 5.45 14.74 0.55
CA VAL A 33 5.46 13.29 0.81
C VAL A 33 6.14 12.58 -0.36
N VAL A 34 7.16 11.78 -0.07
CA VAL A 34 7.88 10.96 -1.05
C VAL A 34 7.74 9.50 -0.66
N ILE A 35 7.29 8.67 -1.61
CA ILE A 35 6.96 7.26 -1.40
C ILE A 35 7.62 6.46 -2.53
N ASN A 36 8.26 5.34 -2.23
CA ASN A 36 8.73 4.41 -3.26
C ASN A 36 7.70 3.32 -3.58
N GLN A 37 7.84 2.68 -4.73
CA GLN A 37 6.88 1.67 -5.23
C GLN A 37 6.82 0.38 -4.38
N ALA A 38 7.76 0.18 -3.45
CA ALA A 38 7.79 -1.01 -2.59
C ALA A 38 6.84 -0.92 -1.38
N VAL A 39 6.22 0.23 -1.11
CA VAL A 39 5.34 0.41 0.05
C VAL A 39 4.03 -0.34 -0.14
N GLN A 40 3.76 -1.29 0.76
CA GLN A 40 2.52 -2.06 0.82
C GLN A 40 1.77 -1.76 2.12
N LEU A 41 0.44 -1.68 2.01
CA LEU A 41 -0.47 -1.56 3.14
C LEU A 41 -1.20 -2.88 3.40
N SER A 42 -1.35 -3.23 4.67
CA SER A 42 -2.18 -4.34 5.14
C SER A 42 -3.49 -3.82 5.76
N PRO A 43 -4.52 -4.67 5.96
CA PRO A 43 -5.79 -4.24 6.51
C PRO A 43 -5.62 -3.65 7.90
N ALA A 44 -6.17 -2.46 8.13
CA ALA A 44 -6.11 -1.78 9.42
C ALA A 44 -7.11 -0.63 9.48
N ALA A 45 -7.50 -0.26 10.70
CA ALA A 45 -8.29 0.93 10.95
C ALA A 45 -7.57 1.85 11.93
N VAL A 46 -7.47 3.13 11.58
CA VAL A 46 -6.83 4.18 12.38
C VAL A 46 -7.78 5.36 12.47
N ALA A 47 -8.04 5.83 13.69
CA ALA A 47 -8.77 7.05 13.95
C ALA A 47 -7.81 8.11 14.49
N HIS A 48 -7.77 9.29 13.87
CA HIS A 48 -6.92 10.41 14.28
C HIS A 48 -7.64 11.74 14.05
N GLY A 49 -7.88 12.49 15.13
CA GLY A 49 -8.67 13.72 15.08
C GLY A 49 -10.11 13.44 14.66
N SER A 50 -10.59 14.14 13.62
CA SER A 50 -11.90 13.86 13.00
C SER A 50 -11.84 12.80 11.90
N LEU A 51 -10.64 12.36 11.50
CA LEU A 51 -10.43 11.45 10.38
C LEU A 51 -10.36 10.00 10.86
N THR A 52 -11.13 9.13 10.22
CA THR A 52 -11.07 7.68 10.40
C THR A 52 -10.66 7.04 9.08
N VAL A 53 -9.55 6.32 9.06
CA VAL A 53 -9.02 5.61 7.90
C VAL A 53 -9.19 4.11 8.14
N ARG A 54 -9.89 3.41 7.26
CA ARG A 54 -10.12 1.96 7.32
C ARG A 54 -9.69 1.33 6.00
N ILE A 55 -8.70 0.45 6.07
CA ILE A 55 -8.11 -0.29 4.96
C ILE A 55 -8.61 -1.73 5.09
N GLU A 56 -9.27 -2.23 4.04
CA GLU A 56 -9.79 -3.59 3.97
C GLU A 56 -9.24 -4.28 2.73
N GLN A 57 -9.00 -5.57 2.82
CA GLN A 57 -8.64 -6.40 1.68
C GLN A 57 -9.67 -7.52 1.57
N THR A 58 -10.40 -7.54 0.45
CA THR A 58 -11.40 -8.57 0.17
C THR A 58 -10.85 -9.48 -0.94
N PRO A 59 -10.50 -10.75 -0.64
CA PRO A 59 -10.10 -11.69 -1.69
C PRO A 59 -11.29 -11.96 -2.62
N THR A 60 -11.11 -11.72 -3.92
CA THR A 60 -12.12 -11.94 -4.96
C THR A 60 -11.65 -13.03 -5.91
N THR A 61 -12.43 -14.09 -6.02
CA THR A 61 -12.11 -15.20 -6.92
C THR A 61 -12.65 -14.90 -8.32
N SER A 62 -11.78 -14.74 -9.31
CA SER A 62 -12.20 -14.65 -10.70
C SER A 62 -12.21 -16.07 -11.30
N GLN A 63 -13.39 -16.69 -11.31
CA GLN A 63 -13.58 -18.00 -11.94
C GLN A 63 -14.31 -17.84 -13.28
N PRO A 64 -13.65 -18.13 -14.42
CA PRO A 64 -14.28 -18.13 -15.73
C PRO A 64 -15.39 -19.19 -15.87
N LEU A 65 -16.28 -19.00 -16.85
CA LEU A 65 -17.38 -19.91 -17.15
C LEU A 65 -16.91 -21.38 -17.30
N PRO A 66 -17.72 -22.37 -16.87
CA PRO A 66 -17.42 -23.78 -17.10
C PRO A 66 -17.16 -24.04 -18.60
N PHE A 67 -16.17 -24.88 -18.92
CA PHE A 67 -15.70 -25.17 -20.29
C PHE A 67 -14.99 -24.03 -21.03
N SER A 68 -14.76 -22.88 -20.40
CA SER A 68 -13.80 -21.90 -20.94
C SER A 68 -12.36 -22.38 -20.70
N ARG A 69 -11.43 -22.02 -21.60
CA ARG A 69 -9.98 -22.25 -21.39
C ARG A 69 -9.36 -21.25 -20.41
N GLY A 70 -10.19 -20.59 -19.59
CA GLY A 70 -9.75 -19.56 -18.65
C GLY A 70 -9.20 -20.19 -17.37
N GLN A 71 -8.13 -19.61 -16.84
CA GLN A 71 -7.54 -20.04 -15.57
C GLN A 71 -8.23 -19.32 -14.41
N THR A 72 -8.55 -20.04 -13.34
CA THR A 72 -9.07 -19.42 -12.11
C THR A 72 -7.92 -18.69 -11.42
N THR A 73 -8.07 -17.38 -11.24
CA THR A 73 -7.09 -16.56 -10.52
C THR A 73 -7.73 -16.00 -9.26
N VAL A 74 -7.06 -16.18 -8.12
CA VAL A 74 -7.40 -15.46 -6.90
C VAL A 74 -6.87 -14.04 -7.07
N THR A 75 -7.79 -13.08 -7.15
CA THR A 75 -7.47 -11.65 -7.15
C THR A 75 -7.78 -11.11 -5.75
N THR A 76 -7.14 -10.02 -5.35
CA THR A 76 -7.51 -9.32 -4.10
C THR A 76 -8.01 -7.94 -4.48
N GLN A 77 -9.19 -7.57 -4.00
CA GLN A 77 -9.72 -6.22 -4.11
C GLN A 77 -9.46 -5.50 -2.80
N ASP A 78 -8.58 -4.51 -2.85
CA ASP A 78 -8.25 -3.68 -1.69
C ASP A 78 -9.13 -2.43 -1.72
N THR A 79 -9.78 -2.15 -0.59
CA THR A 79 -10.66 -1.01 -0.42
C THR A 79 -10.18 -0.21 0.79
N ALA A 80 -9.67 1.01 0.58
CA ALA A 80 -9.52 1.96 1.68
C ALA A 80 -10.72 2.90 1.72
N SER A 81 -11.23 3.16 2.92
CA SER A 81 -12.30 4.10 3.21
C SER A 81 -11.80 5.12 4.22
N ILE A 82 -12.02 6.40 3.94
CA ILE A 82 -11.68 7.49 4.85
C ILE A 82 -13.00 8.17 5.22
N THR A 83 -13.23 8.47 6.50
CA THR A 83 -14.43 9.17 6.99
C THR A 83 -14.00 10.37 7.82
N ASP A 84 -14.63 11.52 7.60
CA ASP A 84 -14.49 12.70 8.44
C ASP A 84 -15.74 12.82 9.33
N ASN A 85 -15.57 12.80 10.66
CA ASN A 85 -16.62 12.81 11.69
C ASN A 85 -17.51 14.08 11.70
N GLY A 86 -17.46 14.91 10.65
CA GLY A 86 -18.32 16.09 10.46
C GLY A 86 -19.13 16.09 9.15
N LYS A 87 -18.97 15.11 8.26
CA LYS A 87 -19.71 15.04 6.98
C LYS A 87 -20.13 13.60 6.68
N GLU A 88 -21.44 13.34 6.72
CA GLU A 88 -22.07 12.02 6.45
C GLU A 88 -21.77 11.42 5.06
N ASN A 89 -21.04 12.13 4.18
CA ASN A 89 -20.86 11.75 2.77
C ASN A 89 -19.40 11.62 2.31
N SER A 90 -18.44 11.53 3.23
CA SER A 90 -17.01 11.58 2.86
C SER A 90 -16.34 10.21 2.70
N LEU A 91 -17.09 9.14 2.40
CA LEU A 91 -16.51 7.81 2.15
C LEU A 91 -15.80 7.80 0.78
N ILE A 92 -14.51 8.13 0.77
CA ILE A 92 -13.67 7.93 -0.42
C ILE A 92 -13.27 6.46 -0.45
N ARG A 93 -13.86 5.69 -1.36
CA ARG A 93 -13.36 4.34 -1.70
C ARG A 93 -12.15 4.47 -2.60
N VAL A 94 -11.04 3.89 -2.16
CA VAL A 94 -9.81 3.82 -2.91
C VAL A 94 -9.69 2.40 -3.48
N ASP A 95 -10.08 2.23 -4.74
CA ASP A 95 -9.98 0.96 -5.49
C ASP A 95 -8.64 0.89 -6.22
N SER A 96 -7.60 0.43 -5.53
CA SER A 96 -6.37 -0.09 -6.16
C SER A 96 -5.42 -0.60 -5.11
N GLY A 97 -5.41 -1.93 -4.93
CA GLY A 97 -4.25 -2.67 -4.43
C GLY A 97 -3.46 -1.98 -3.31
N ALA A 98 -4.14 -1.48 -2.28
CA ALA A 98 -3.61 -0.78 -1.10
C ALA A 98 -2.33 0.05 -1.35
N ASN A 99 -2.30 0.89 -2.38
CA ASN A 99 -1.16 1.77 -2.62
C ASN A 99 -1.25 3.00 -1.71
N LEU A 100 -0.22 3.20 -0.88
CA LEU A 100 -0.17 4.32 0.08
C LEU A 100 -0.32 5.69 -0.61
N ASP A 101 0.11 5.82 -1.86
CA ASP A 101 -0.01 7.08 -2.62
C ASP A 101 -1.46 7.53 -2.77
N GLN A 102 -2.40 6.59 -3.01
CA GLN A 102 -3.81 6.91 -3.18
C GLN A 102 -4.46 7.30 -1.85
N VAL A 103 -4.07 6.62 -0.76
CA VAL A 103 -4.52 6.98 0.59
C VAL A 103 -4.04 8.38 0.96
N VAL A 104 -2.77 8.71 0.70
CA VAL A 104 -2.21 10.04 0.97
C VAL A 104 -2.88 11.12 0.11
N LYS A 105 -3.13 10.85 -1.18
CA LYS A 105 -3.89 11.76 -2.05
C LYS A 105 -5.30 12.00 -1.52
N ALA A 106 -6.00 10.95 -1.12
CA ALA A 106 -7.34 11.05 -0.56
C ALA A 106 -7.36 11.86 0.75
N LEU A 107 -6.39 11.63 1.65
CA LEU A 107 -6.24 12.42 2.87
C LEU A 107 -5.94 13.89 2.59
N ASN A 108 -5.09 14.18 1.61
CA ASN A 108 -4.78 15.56 1.19
C ASN A 108 -6.02 16.26 0.60
N MET A 109 -6.80 15.58 -0.25
CA MET A 109 -8.06 16.11 -0.77
C MET A 109 -9.10 16.41 0.32
N LEU A 110 -9.06 15.66 1.42
CA LEU A 110 -9.92 15.86 2.59
C LEU A 110 -9.42 16.94 3.54
N GLY A 111 -8.28 17.57 3.24
CA GLY A 111 -7.72 18.65 4.05
C GLY A 111 -7.00 18.17 5.30
N ALA A 112 -6.53 16.91 5.33
CA ALA A 112 -5.66 16.42 6.40
C ALA A 112 -4.39 17.29 6.48
N THR A 113 -4.06 17.77 7.68
CA THR A 113 -2.84 18.56 7.85
C THR A 113 -1.60 17.67 7.71
N PRO A 114 -0.42 18.22 7.39
CA PRO A 114 0.83 17.45 7.39
C PRO A 114 1.07 16.71 8.72
N GLN A 115 0.65 17.31 9.84
CA GLN A 115 0.79 16.71 11.17
C GLN A 115 -0.17 15.53 11.40
N ASP A 116 -1.39 15.61 10.84
CA ASP A 116 -2.32 14.48 10.84
C ASP A 116 -1.79 13.33 9.99
N LEU A 117 -1.19 13.63 8.83
CA LEU A 117 -0.57 12.63 7.97
C LEU A 117 0.56 11.89 8.70
N ILE A 118 1.47 12.61 9.38
CA ILE A 118 2.54 11.98 10.18
C ILE A 118 1.93 11.04 11.21
N SER A 119 0.94 11.51 11.95
CA SER A 119 0.33 10.75 13.05
C SER A 119 -0.39 9.50 12.55
N ILE A 120 -1.14 9.60 11.44
CA ILE A 120 -1.83 8.47 10.81
C ILE A 120 -0.80 7.46 10.28
N LEU A 121 0.27 7.90 9.60
CA LEU A 121 1.30 7.00 9.08
C LEU A 121 2.11 6.32 10.19
N GLN A 122 2.40 7.04 11.27
CA GLN A 122 3.03 6.46 12.46
C GLN A 122 2.12 5.43 13.13
N ALA A 123 0.82 5.72 13.25
CA ALA A 123 -0.16 4.78 13.78
C ALA A 123 -0.29 3.52 12.91
N LEU A 124 -0.33 3.67 11.58
CA LEU A 124 -0.34 2.55 10.64
C LEU A 124 0.95 1.71 10.74
N ARG A 125 2.11 2.34 10.93
CA ARG A 125 3.37 1.63 11.18
C ARG A 125 3.34 0.87 12.51
N ALA A 126 2.86 1.50 13.57
CA ALA A 126 2.74 0.88 14.90
C ALA A 126 1.76 -0.30 14.91
N ALA A 127 0.69 -0.22 14.11
CA ALA A 127 -0.26 -1.31 13.90
C ALA A 127 0.27 -2.45 13.02
N GLY A 128 1.48 -2.32 12.45
CA GLY A 128 2.04 -3.29 11.50
C GLY A 128 1.36 -3.26 10.12
N ALA A 129 0.49 -2.28 9.89
CA ALA A 129 -0.27 -2.11 8.66
C ALA A 129 0.56 -1.46 7.55
N LEU A 130 1.52 -0.62 7.91
CA LEU A 130 2.46 0.00 6.99
C LEU A 130 3.81 -0.72 7.02
N ARG A 131 4.13 -1.43 5.94
CA ARG A 131 5.44 -2.08 5.76
C ARG A 131 6.39 -1.14 5.04
N ALA A 132 6.89 -0.14 5.76
CA ALA A 132 7.88 0.80 5.26
C ALA A 132 8.68 1.46 6.40
N GLU A 133 9.88 1.93 6.07
CA GLU A 133 10.62 2.88 6.90
C GLU A 133 9.99 4.27 6.76
N LEU A 134 9.66 4.89 7.89
CA LEU A 134 9.10 6.24 7.93
C LEU A 134 10.18 7.20 8.45
N GLU A 135 10.58 8.16 7.61
CA GLU A 135 11.52 9.24 7.94
C GLU A 135 10.78 10.58 7.91
N VAL A 136 10.99 11.40 8.94
CA VAL A 136 10.37 12.73 9.06
C VAL A 136 11.46 13.79 9.09
N ILE A 137 11.33 14.79 8.22
CA ILE A 137 12.29 15.89 7.97
C ILE A 137 11.64 17.27 8.21
#